data_AF-A0A379DG72-F1
#
_entry.id   AF-A0A379DG72-F1
#
_cell.length_a   1.000
_cell.length_b   1.000
_cell.length_c   1.000
_cell.angle_alpha   90.00
_cell.angle_beta   90.00
_cell.angle_gamma   90.00
#
_symmetry.space_group_name_H-M   'P 1'
#
loop_
_entity.id
_entity.type
_entity.pdbx_description
1 polymer ?
#
loop_
_entity_poly.entity_id
_entity_poly.type
_entity_poly.pdbx_seq_one_letter_code
_entity_poly.pdbx_strand_id
1 'polypeptide(L)'
;MLLGLGSCSNGGGGGTFTRSTGKPGEVMLAINKKHLNDQTGKKIQNMLVEPAIGLPQNEASMRVSRVNLESFDSFLRYVRNVLLVDVDPERFTTTSLKYSYDEWAKGQIVIRINSVSPDSLNAYIDRNKEGIMNRFINHELFLFGEVLEKSYSGSADRNADSIFNHRINAPGDIVGWKFGKDFLWMSNSLPRKRHDLLIYTYPYTGQGSLGIDRMTEMRDSVLRENIQGAYEDSYPTTQREYSLYHRYVTMHDGTVRGELRGLWHMHGKARMGGPFVSQAYANKEEGKVYVVEGFVYNPNDDLLTLLRMMESMLYTFRPGTEKKFDPENILKCKYTRMN
;
A
#
# COMPACT_ATOMS: atom_id res chain seq x y z
N MET A 1 -6.76 33.74 41.49
CA MET A 1 -6.00 32.65 42.13
C MET A 1 -5.45 31.77 41.01
N LEU A 2 -4.14 31.55 40.93
CA LEU A 2 -3.55 30.74 39.86
C LEU A 2 -3.89 29.26 40.07
N LEU A 3 -4.18 28.53 38.99
CA LEU A 3 -4.14 27.07 38.96
C LEU A 3 -2.80 26.66 38.34
N GLY A 4 -1.94 26.06 39.17
CA GLY A 4 -0.55 25.74 38.81
C GLY A 4 -0.42 24.46 37.98
N LEU A 5 0.57 24.46 37.09
CA LEU A 5 1.02 23.26 36.37
C LEU A 5 1.86 22.38 37.31
N GLY A 6 1.41 21.17 37.58
CA GLY A 6 2.19 20.16 38.32
C GLY A 6 3.21 19.48 37.42
N SER A 7 4.50 19.73 37.66
CA SER A 7 5.60 19.00 37.02
C SER A 7 5.84 17.67 37.73
N CYS A 8 5.84 16.56 36.98
CA CYS A 8 6.31 15.26 37.46
C CYS A 8 7.67 14.95 36.82
N SER A 9 8.74 15.26 37.54
CA SER A 9 10.08 14.77 37.22
C SER A 9 10.28 13.37 37.80
N ASN A 10 10.48 12.36 36.95
CA ASN A 10 11.16 11.13 37.34
C ASN A 10 11.99 10.60 36.17
N GLY A 11 13.30 10.45 36.38
CA GLY A 11 14.24 10.10 35.34
C GLY A 11 14.27 8.60 35.05
N GLY A 12 14.09 8.25 33.78
CA GLY A 12 14.42 6.94 33.22
C GLY A 12 14.97 7.15 31.81
N GLY A 13 16.18 6.69 31.55
CA GLY A 13 16.88 6.94 30.29
C GLY A 13 16.24 6.21 29.10
N GLY A 14 15.35 6.88 28.40
CA GLY A 14 14.75 6.42 27.15
C GLY A 14 14.25 7.61 26.36
N GLY A 15 15.11 8.18 25.52
CA GLY A 15 14.77 9.38 24.75
C GLY A 15 13.52 9.16 23.91
N THR A 16 12.45 9.88 24.24
CA THR A 16 11.14 9.76 23.58
C THR A 16 11.24 10.35 22.17
N PHE A 17 11.75 9.55 21.23
CA PHE A 17 12.01 9.98 19.87
C PHE A 17 10.66 10.37 19.23
N THR A 18 10.53 11.65 18.86
CA THR A 18 9.29 12.27 18.38
C THR A 18 8.68 11.43 17.26
N ARG A 19 7.38 11.09 17.35
CA ARG A 19 6.67 10.42 16.26
C ARG A 19 6.44 11.38 15.10
N SER A 20 6.49 10.86 13.88
CA SER A 20 6.29 11.66 12.67
C SER A 20 4.85 12.19 12.56
N THR A 21 4.68 13.24 11.76
CA THR A 21 3.41 13.95 11.55
C THR A 21 2.95 13.84 10.08
N GLY A 22 1.70 14.19 9.82
CA GLY A 22 1.08 14.15 8.49
C GLY A 22 0.11 12.98 8.29
N LYS A 23 -0.82 13.18 7.36
CA LYS A 23 -1.88 12.22 6.99
C LYS A 23 -1.37 11.20 5.97
N PRO A 24 -2.04 10.04 5.84
CA PRO A 24 -1.82 9.08 4.77
C PRO A 24 -1.63 9.73 3.39
N GLY A 25 -0.53 9.35 2.72
CA GLY A 25 -0.12 9.88 1.42
C GLY A 25 0.44 11.30 1.39
N GLU A 26 0.62 12.02 2.50
CA GLU A 26 1.26 13.35 2.47
C GLU A 26 2.77 13.25 2.30
N VAL A 27 3.35 14.13 1.48
CA VAL A 27 4.80 14.24 1.23
C VAL A 27 5.26 15.70 1.19
N MET A 28 6.38 16.00 1.82
CA MET A 28 7.05 17.30 1.73
C MET A 28 8.16 17.25 0.69
N LEU A 29 8.02 18.01 -0.40
CA LEU A 29 9.07 18.27 -1.36
C LEU A 29 9.82 19.55 -0.94
N ALA A 30 11.07 19.41 -0.50
CA ALA A 30 11.98 20.53 -0.34
C ALA A 30 13.02 20.53 -1.46
N ILE A 31 13.14 21.65 -2.18
CA ILE A 31 14.02 21.78 -3.35
C ILE A 31 14.66 23.18 -3.36
N ASN A 32 15.86 23.34 -3.93
CA ASN A 32 16.53 24.66 -3.98
C ASN A 32 15.57 25.74 -4.51
N LYS A 33 15.58 26.93 -3.91
CA LYS A 33 14.63 28.00 -4.22
C LYS A 33 14.45 28.30 -5.72
N LYS A 34 15.53 28.20 -6.50
CA LYS A 34 15.56 28.37 -7.96
C LYS A 34 14.61 27.42 -8.70
N HIS A 35 14.50 26.17 -8.25
CA HIS A 35 13.75 25.11 -8.92
C HIS A 35 12.35 24.88 -8.34
N LEU A 36 11.96 25.59 -7.28
CA LEU A 36 10.69 25.39 -6.58
C LEU A 36 9.44 25.56 -7.47
N ASN A 37 9.50 26.46 -8.46
CA ASN A 37 8.38 26.82 -9.34
C ASN A 37 8.69 26.68 -10.85
N ASP A 38 9.90 26.20 -11.20
CA ASP A 38 10.30 25.97 -12.59
C ASP A 38 9.81 24.61 -13.11
N GLN A 39 10.24 24.22 -14.32
CA GLN A 39 9.83 22.95 -14.93
C GLN A 39 10.38 21.71 -14.20
N THR A 40 11.52 21.82 -13.53
CA THR A 40 12.15 20.70 -12.79
C THR A 40 11.38 20.43 -11.50
N GLY A 41 11.07 21.47 -10.72
CA GLY A 41 10.20 21.32 -9.54
C GLY A 41 8.80 20.82 -9.89
N LYS A 42 8.22 21.34 -10.99
CA LYS A 42 6.93 20.86 -11.51
C LYS A 42 6.99 19.40 -11.95
N LYS A 43 8.06 18.95 -12.63
CA LYS A 43 8.21 17.55 -13.05
C LYS A 43 8.22 16.60 -11.85
N ILE A 44 8.95 16.95 -10.79
CA ILE A 44 9.01 16.15 -9.55
C ILE A 44 7.66 16.17 -8.82
N GLN A 45 6.99 17.33 -8.75
CA GLN A 45 5.64 17.41 -8.20
C GLN A 45 4.67 16.52 -9.00
N ASN A 46 4.70 16.61 -10.33
CA ASN A 46 3.84 15.82 -11.22
C ASN A 46 4.02 14.33 -11.00
N MET A 47 5.26 13.84 -10.90
CA MET A 47 5.58 12.45 -10.53
C MET A 47 4.90 12.02 -9.22
N LEU A 48 4.99 12.85 -8.18
CA LEU A 48 4.42 12.55 -6.87
C LEU A 48 2.88 12.54 -6.88
N VAL A 49 2.25 13.40 -7.70
CA VAL A 49 0.79 13.49 -7.83
C VAL A 49 0.21 12.65 -8.99
N GLU A 50 1.00 11.77 -9.63
CA GLU A 50 0.47 10.87 -10.66
C GLU A 50 -0.74 10.09 -10.12
N PRO A 51 -1.83 9.92 -10.90
CA PRO A 51 -3.04 9.23 -10.44
C PRO A 51 -2.71 7.85 -9.87
N ALA A 52 -3.28 7.52 -8.72
CA ALA A 52 -3.11 6.19 -8.14
C ALA A 52 -3.82 5.13 -9.00
N ILE A 53 -3.07 4.10 -9.35
CA ILE A 53 -3.53 3.00 -10.22
C ILE A 53 -4.63 2.16 -9.56
N GLY A 54 -5.55 1.66 -10.38
CA GLY A 54 -6.63 0.77 -9.93
C GLY A 54 -7.76 1.44 -9.15
N LEU A 55 -7.94 2.77 -9.26
CA LEU A 55 -9.07 3.51 -8.70
C LEU A 55 -10.07 3.96 -9.78
N PRO A 56 -11.38 4.04 -9.47
CA PRO A 56 -12.38 4.49 -10.44
C PRO A 56 -12.40 6.02 -10.59
N GLN A 57 -11.93 6.77 -9.59
CA GLN A 57 -11.69 8.21 -9.65
C GLN A 57 -10.20 8.55 -9.63
N ASN A 58 -9.86 9.75 -10.13
CA ASN A 58 -8.50 10.26 -10.12
C ASN A 58 -8.14 10.83 -8.73
N GLU A 59 -7.54 9.98 -7.88
CA GLU A 59 -6.88 10.40 -6.64
C GLU A 59 -5.36 10.46 -6.84
N ALA A 60 -4.72 11.56 -6.43
CA ALA A 60 -3.27 11.72 -6.52
C ALA A 60 -2.54 10.71 -5.61
N SER A 61 -1.51 10.03 -6.14
CA SER A 61 -0.73 9.03 -5.39
C SER A 61 -0.16 9.60 -4.08
N MET A 62 0.31 10.85 -4.09
CA MET A 62 0.74 11.58 -2.90
C MET A 62 0.18 13.01 -2.89
N ARG A 63 -0.07 13.55 -1.70
CA ARG A 63 -0.44 14.94 -1.43
C ARG A 63 0.81 15.76 -1.17
N VAL A 64 1.23 16.58 -2.13
CA VAL A 64 2.52 17.28 -2.10
C VAL A 64 2.39 18.66 -1.46
N SER A 65 3.09 18.86 -0.34
CA SER A 65 3.48 20.19 0.16
C SER A 65 4.87 20.54 -0.38
N ARG A 66 5.12 21.83 -0.67
CA ARG A 66 6.39 22.30 -1.24
C ARG A 66 7.00 23.41 -0.39
N VAL A 67 8.32 23.34 -0.20
CA VAL A 67 9.12 24.37 0.49
C VAL A 67 10.47 24.54 -0.22
N ASN A 68 11.11 25.70 -0.08
CA ASN A 68 12.50 25.84 -0.50
C ASN A 68 13.43 25.10 0.49
N LEU A 69 14.49 24.46 -0.02
CA LEU A 69 15.37 23.58 0.76
C LEU A 69 16.01 24.29 1.96
N GLU A 70 16.31 25.58 1.83
CA GLU A 70 16.94 26.41 2.86
C GLU A 70 15.99 26.72 4.03
N SER A 71 14.68 26.57 3.84
CA SER A 71 13.64 26.73 4.87
C SER A 71 13.07 25.38 5.32
N PHE A 72 13.72 24.27 4.98
CA PHE A 72 13.37 22.94 5.50
C PHE A 72 14.00 22.72 6.90
N ASP A 73 13.42 23.39 7.89
CA ASP A 73 13.86 23.37 9.28
C ASP A 73 12.79 22.88 10.26
N SER A 74 13.20 22.73 11.52
CA SER A 74 12.35 22.57 12.70
C SER A 74 11.17 21.61 12.49
N PHE A 75 9.93 22.11 12.56
CA PHE A 75 8.70 21.31 12.46
C PHE A 75 8.55 20.58 11.11
N LEU A 76 9.03 21.16 10.00
CA LEU A 76 8.91 20.54 8.67
C LEU A 76 9.72 19.24 8.58
N ARG A 77 10.75 19.09 9.42
CA ARG A 77 11.55 17.86 9.52
C ARG A 77 10.81 16.70 10.18
N TYR A 78 9.66 16.92 10.81
CA TYR A 78 8.91 15.84 11.47
C TYR A 78 7.83 15.20 10.58
N VAL A 79 7.61 15.68 9.35
CA VAL A 79 6.62 15.09 8.42
C VAL A 79 7.07 13.71 7.92
N ARG A 80 6.14 12.75 7.84
CA ARG A 80 6.47 11.32 7.70
C ARG A 80 7.03 10.88 6.35
N ASN A 81 6.81 11.63 5.28
CA ASN A 81 7.43 11.41 3.99
C ASN A 81 8.10 12.71 3.52
N VAL A 82 9.40 12.65 3.24
CA VAL A 82 10.17 13.80 2.77
C VAL A 82 10.90 13.45 1.48
N LEU A 83 10.80 14.31 0.47
CA LEU A 83 11.67 14.32 -0.70
C LEU A 83 12.52 15.59 -0.68
N LEU A 84 13.82 15.45 -0.47
CA LEU A 84 14.80 16.53 -0.52
C LEU A 84 15.55 16.46 -1.84
N VAL A 85 15.61 17.58 -2.55
CA VAL A 85 16.21 17.68 -3.88
C VAL A 85 17.21 18.83 -3.90
N ASP A 86 18.47 18.50 -4.18
CA ASP A 86 19.58 19.46 -4.18
C ASP A 86 20.30 19.43 -5.54
N VAL A 87 20.21 20.52 -6.30
CA VAL A 87 20.81 20.68 -7.63
C VAL A 87 21.93 21.70 -7.55
N ASP A 88 23.16 21.22 -7.59
CA ASP A 88 24.37 22.00 -7.30
C ASP A 88 25.57 21.43 -8.09
N PRO A 89 26.05 22.13 -9.14
CA PRO A 89 27.16 21.65 -9.97
C PRO A 89 28.53 21.77 -9.30
N GLU A 90 28.66 22.56 -8.23
CA GLU A 90 29.93 22.69 -7.48
C GLU A 90 30.05 21.56 -6.44
N ARG A 91 28.92 21.12 -5.87
CA ARG A 91 28.86 20.08 -4.83
C ARG A 91 28.65 18.66 -5.38
N PHE A 92 28.11 18.49 -6.59
CA PHE A 92 27.77 17.16 -7.13
C PHE A 92 28.29 16.94 -8.55
N THR A 93 28.92 15.78 -8.80
CA THR A 93 29.40 15.36 -10.12
C THR A 93 28.44 14.44 -10.87
N THR A 94 27.49 13.82 -10.17
CA THR A 94 26.53 12.84 -10.71
C THR A 94 25.17 12.98 -10.03
N THR A 95 24.11 12.43 -10.64
CA THR A 95 22.81 12.32 -9.96
C THR A 95 22.76 11.07 -9.10
N SER A 96 22.44 11.21 -7.83
CA SER A 96 22.37 10.10 -6.87
C SER A 96 21.12 10.19 -6.00
N LEU A 97 20.57 9.04 -5.62
CA LEU A 97 19.49 8.93 -4.65
C LEU A 97 20.01 8.20 -3.41
N LYS A 98 19.74 8.78 -2.24
CA LYS A 98 19.89 8.14 -0.92
C LYS A 98 18.55 8.18 -0.21
N TYR A 99 18.35 7.28 0.76
CA TYR A 99 17.19 7.34 1.63
C TYR A 99 17.55 6.84 3.02
N SER A 100 16.79 7.31 4.00
CA SER A 100 16.93 7.07 5.43
C SER A 100 15.54 6.87 6.03
N TYR A 101 15.45 6.00 7.04
CA TYR A 101 14.29 5.93 7.92
C TYR A 101 14.60 6.63 9.24
N ASP A 102 13.57 7.18 9.88
CA ASP A 102 13.64 7.80 11.21
C ASP A 102 14.74 8.90 11.38
N GLU A 103 15.06 9.66 10.32
CA GLU A 103 16.17 10.66 10.37
C GLU A 103 15.91 11.78 11.41
N TRP A 104 14.65 12.20 11.58
CA TRP A 104 14.25 13.18 12.60
C TRP A 104 13.03 12.78 13.44
N ALA A 105 12.19 11.86 12.96
CA ALA A 105 11.01 11.39 13.68
C ALA A 105 10.68 9.90 13.41
N LYS A 106 10.15 9.20 14.41
CA LYS A 106 9.75 7.78 14.34
C LYS A 106 8.60 7.56 13.36
N GLY A 107 8.77 6.62 12.43
CA GLY A 107 7.83 6.36 11.33
C GLY A 107 8.01 7.36 10.19
N GLN A 108 9.25 7.68 9.82
CA GLN A 108 9.57 8.61 8.75
C GLN A 108 10.42 7.95 7.66
N ILE A 109 10.16 8.30 6.39
CA ILE A 109 11.12 8.12 5.29
C ILE A 109 11.57 9.48 4.76
N VAL A 110 12.89 9.62 4.59
CA VAL A 110 13.52 10.76 3.92
C VAL A 110 14.24 10.24 2.69
N ILE A 111 13.83 10.71 1.51
CA ILE A 111 14.51 10.45 0.24
C ILE A 111 15.27 11.72 -0.15
N ARG A 112 16.55 11.56 -0.51
CA ARG A 112 17.46 12.64 -0.88
C ARG A 112 17.95 12.40 -2.31
N ILE A 113 17.65 13.30 -3.23
CA ILE A 113 18.15 13.27 -4.61
C ILE A 113 19.08 14.46 -4.82
N ASN A 114 20.36 14.17 -5.01
CA ASN A 114 21.38 15.18 -5.28
C ASN A 114 21.76 15.11 -6.76
N SER A 115 21.95 16.23 -7.45
CA SER A 115 22.25 16.27 -8.88
C SER A 115 23.16 17.43 -9.30
N VAL A 116 23.99 17.18 -10.32
CA VAL A 116 24.85 18.20 -10.95
C VAL A 116 24.04 19.21 -11.79
N SER A 117 22.90 18.82 -12.37
CA SER A 117 22.14 19.70 -13.26
C SER A 117 20.65 19.33 -13.35
N PRO A 118 19.77 20.30 -13.70
CA PRO A 118 18.35 20.03 -13.93
C PRO A 118 18.09 18.93 -14.96
N ASP A 119 18.86 18.88 -16.04
CA ASP A 119 18.71 17.87 -17.09
C ASP A 119 19.09 16.46 -16.61
N SER A 120 20.18 16.37 -15.83
CA SER A 120 20.61 15.10 -15.21
C SER A 120 19.57 14.56 -14.25
N LEU A 121 18.98 15.45 -13.43
CA LEU A 121 17.87 15.15 -12.53
C LEU A 121 16.61 14.74 -13.31
N ASN A 122 16.22 15.50 -14.33
CA ASN A 122 15.04 15.22 -15.15
C ASN A 122 15.13 13.85 -15.82
N ALA A 123 16.30 13.48 -16.37
CA ALA A 123 16.55 12.17 -16.96
C ALA A 123 16.66 11.05 -15.91
N TYR A 124 17.10 11.36 -14.68
CA TYR A 124 17.08 10.40 -13.58
C TYR A 124 15.64 10.09 -13.14
N ILE A 125 14.78 11.10 -13.01
CA ILE A 125 13.36 10.93 -12.68
C ILE A 125 12.65 10.05 -13.72
N ASP A 126 12.82 10.30 -15.02
CA ASP A 126 12.17 9.50 -16.07
C ASP A 126 12.50 8.00 -16.00
N ARG A 127 13.76 7.68 -15.67
CA ARG A 127 14.21 6.29 -15.55
C ARG A 127 13.82 5.60 -14.24
N ASN A 128 13.63 6.37 -13.17
CA ASN A 128 13.52 5.83 -11.80
C ASN A 128 12.19 6.14 -11.09
N LYS A 129 11.26 6.89 -11.70
CA LYS A 129 10.06 7.39 -11.02
C LYS A 129 9.28 6.31 -10.27
N GLU A 130 9.06 5.15 -10.90
CA GLU A 130 8.34 4.03 -10.28
C GLU A 130 9.07 3.50 -9.03
N GLY A 131 10.40 3.39 -9.08
CA GLY A 131 11.21 2.99 -7.92
C GLY A 131 11.22 4.03 -6.79
N ILE A 132 11.09 5.33 -7.12
CA ILE A 132 10.96 6.40 -6.12
C ILE A 132 9.56 6.33 -5.47
N MET A 133 8.51 6.21 -6.28
CA MET A 133 7.13 6.13 -5.80
C MET A 133 6.88 4.87 -4.96
N ASN A 134 7.40 3.71 -5.38
CA ASN A 134 7.32 2.47 -4.60
C ASN A 134 7.97 2.62 -3.21
N ARG A 135 9.03 3.43 -3.03
CA ARG A 135 9.60 3.67 -1.69
C ARG A 135 8.65 4.41 -0.76
N PHE A 136 8.00 5.48 -1.24
CA PHE A 136 7.00 6.20 -0.46
C PHE A 136 5.77 5.33 -0.18
N ILE A 137 5.27 4.61 -1.19
CA ILE A 137 4.10 3.74 -1.04
C ILE A 137 4.40 2.60 -0.05
N ASN A 138 5.55 1.93 -0.15
CA ASN A 138 5.91 0.86 0.78
C ASN A 138 6.11 1.35 2.22
N HIS A 139 6.60 2.58 2.41
CA HIS A 139 6.66 3.19 3.74
C HIS A 139 5.24 3.45 4.30
N GLU A 140 4.30 3.93 3.48
CA GLU A 140 2.89 4.06 3.90
C GLU A 140 2.28 2.69 4.25
N LEU A 141 2.53 1.65 3.47
CA LEU A 141 2.07 0.28 3.74
C LEU A 141 2.71 -0.31 4.99
N PHE A 142 3.98 -0.01 5.26
CA PHE A 142 4.69 -0.35 6.49
C PHE A 142 4.05 0.31 7.72
N LEU A 143 3.69 1.60 7.64
CA LEU A 143 3.01 2.29 8.74
C LEU A 143 1.61 1.73 9.02
N PHE A 144 0.87 1.28 8.00
CA PHE A 144 -0.34 0.49 8.22
C PHE A 144 -0.02 -0.89 8.83
N GLY A 145 1.09 -1.51 8.43
CA GLY A 145 1.59 -2.76 8.98
C GLY A 145 1.93 -2.65 10.47
N GLU A 146 2.55 -1.55 10.92
CA GLU A 146 2.78 -1.22 12.34
C GLU A 146 1.47 -1.17 13.15
N VAL A 147 0.34 -0.80 12.55
CA VAL A 147 -0.97 -0.79 13.21
C VAL A 147 -1.54 -2.21 13.26
N LEU A 148 -1.51 -2.92 12.13
CA LEU A 148 -2.02 -4.30 12.01
C LEU A 148 -1.22 -5.31 12.84
N GLU A 149 0.07 -5.07 13.08
CA GLU A 149 0.91 -5.85 14.00
C GLU A 149 0.39 -5.77 15.45
N LYS A 150 -0.05 -4.59 15.87
CA LYS A 150 -0.46 -4.29 17.25
C LYS A 150 -1.95 -4.54 17.51
N SER A 151 -2.81 -4.35 16.50
CA SER A 151 -4.26 -4.48 16.63
C SER A 151 -4.87 -4.98 15.31
N TYR A 152 -5.46 -6.18 15.35
CA TYR A 152 -6.05 -6.85 14.20
C TYR A 152 -7.29 -7.66 14.59
N SER A 153 -8.11 -8.03 13.61
CA SER A 153 -9.27 -8.89 13.81
C SER A 153 -8.85 -10.31 14.16
N GLY A 154 -9.02 -10.67 15.43
CA GLY A 154 -8.76 -12.03 15.91
C GLY A 154 -9.73 -13.08 15.33
N SER A 155 -10.91 -12.71 14.86
CA SER A 155 -11.78 -13.62 14.10
C SER A 155 -11.24 -13.87 12.70
N ALA A 156 -10.73 -12.84 12.01
CA ALA A 156 -10.13 -13.02 10.69
C ALA A 156 -8.90 -13.95 10.72
N ASP A 157 -8.01 -13.72 11.67
CA ASP A 157 -6.81 -14.55 11.88
C ASP A 157 -7.16 -16.01 12.20
N ARG A 158 -8.11 -16.27 13.12
CA ARG A 158 -8.57 -17.64 13.44
C ARG A 158 -9.24 -18.35 12.27
N ASN A 159 -10.04 -17.63 11.48
CA ASN A 159 -10.73 -18.21 10.32
C ASN A 159 -9.74 -18.54 9.21
N ALA A 160 -8.71 -17.72 8.99
CA ALA A 160 -7.61 -18.05 8.09
C ALA A 160 -6.83 -19.30 8.55
N ASP A 161 -6.53 -19.40 9.86
CA ASP A 161 -5.75 -20.53 10.42
C ASP A 161 -6.56 -21.83 10.28
N SER A 162 -7.87 -21.78 10.58
CA SER A 162 -8.76 -22.95 10.55
C SER A 162 -9.09 -23.49 9.16
N ILE A 163 -9.12 -22.65 8.12
CA ILE A 163 -9.53 -23.06 6.76
C ILE A 163 -8.31 -23.31 5.87
N PHE A 164 -7.24 -22.53 6.04
CA PHE A 164 -6.09 -22.52 5.15
C PHE A 164 -4.78 -22.91 5.82
N ASN A 165 -4.72 -23.06 7.16
CA ASN A 165 -3.48 -23.16 7.92
C ASN A 165 -2.55 -21.94 7.64
N HIS A 166 -3.14 -20.75 7.62
CA HIS A 166 -2.46 -19.47 7.36
C HIS A 166 -2.92 -18.39 8.34
N ARG A 167 -2.06 -17.41 8.64
CA ARG A 167 -2.33 -16.28 9.54
C ARG A 167 -2.56 -15.01 8.76
N ILE A 168 -3.37 -14.10 9.29
CA ILE A 168 -3.59 -12.78 8.69
C ILE A 168 -3.94 -11.73 9.73
N ASN A 169 -3.31 -10.55 9.62
CA ASN A 169 -3.60 -9.41 10.46
C ASN A 169 -4.50 -8.44 9.68
N ALA A 170 -5.80 -8.67 9.73
CA ALA A 170 -6.81 -7.83 9.10
C ALA A 170 -7.24 -6.65 10.00
N PRO A 171 -7.76 -5.52 9.45
CA PRO A 171 -8.35 -4.44 10.24
C PRO A 171 -9.35 -4.95 11.29
N GLY A 172 -9.32 -4.35 12.49
CA GLY A 172 -10.06 -4.85 13.66
C GLY A 172 -11.58 -4.88 13.51
N ASP A 173 -12.15 -4.12 12.57
CA ASP A 173 -13.58 -4.09 12.25
C ASP A 173 -14.01 -5.14 11.21
N ILE A 174 -13.09 -5.89 10.59
CA ILE A 174 -13.42 -7.06 9.76
C ILE A 174 -13.84 -8.21 10.67
N VAL A 175 -15.12 -8.22 11.06
CA VAL A 175 -15.68 -9.18 12.04
C VAL A 175 -16.81 -10.06 11.49
N GLY A 176 -17.37 -9.76 10.31
CA GLY A 176 -18.29 -10.67 9.61
C GLY A 176 -17.53 -11.66 8.74
N TRP A 177 -18.05 -12.88 8.57
CA TRP A 177 -17.46 -13.89 7.68
C TRP A 177 -18.50 -14.83 7.04
N LYS A 178 -18.13 -15.41 5.90
CA LYS A 178 -18.83 -16.49 5.19
C LYS A 178 -17.79 -17.47 4.65
N PHE A 179 -18.00 -18.76 4.90
CA PHE A 179 -17.20 -19.84 4.31
C PHE A 179 -17.79 -20.30 2.97
N GLY A 180 -16.91 -20.77 2.09
CA GLY A 180 -17.24 -21.46 0.84
C GLY A 180 -16.25 -22.61 0.61
N LYS A 181 -16.33 -23.26 -0.54
CA LYS A 181 -15.36 -24.31 -0.90
C LYS A 181 -14.03 -23.67 -1.25
N ASP A 182 -12.96 -24.06 -0.55
CA ASP A 182 -11.60 -23.48 -0.71
C ASP A 182 -11.60 -21.93 -0.64
N PHE A 183 -12.57 -21.34 0.08
CA PHE A 183 -12.90 -19.92 0.05
C PHE A 183 -13.36 -19.38 1.42
N LEU A 184 -12.94 -18.17 1.75
CA LEU A 184 -13.34 -17.40 2.92
C LEU A 184 -13.54 -15.94 2.52
N TRP A 185 -14.74 -15.42 2.75
CA TRP A 185 -15.06 -14.00 2.66
C TRP A 185 -15.22 -13.43 4.06
N MET A 186 -14.61 -12.28 4.31
CA MET A 186 -14.73 -11.54 5.56
C MET A 186 -14.97 -10.06 5.27
N SER A 187 -15.72 -9.38 6.13
CA SER A 187 -16.18 -8.01 5.90
C SER A 187 -16.38 -7.25 7.21
N ASN A 188 -16.29 -5.93 7.17
CA ASN A 188 -16.88 -5.07 8.20
C ASN A 188 -18.40 -4.87 8.01
N SER A 189 -18.96 -5.30 6.86
CA SER A 189 -20.39 -5.26 6.53
C SER A 189 -21.06 -3.88 6.62
N LEU A 190 -20.27 -2.79 6.59
CA LEU A 190 -20.80 -1.43 6.69
C LEU A 190 -21.40 -0.94 5.35
N PRO A 191 -22.36 0.01 5.36
CA PRO A 191 -22.91 0.60 4.13
C PRO A 191 -22.00 1.67 3.50
N ARG A 192 -21.03 2.21 4.26
CA ARG A 192 -19.97 3.12 3.82
C ARG A 192 -18.64 2.66 4.41
N LYS A 193 -17.54 2.98 3.72
CA LYS A 193 -16.18 2.48 4.02
C LYS A 193 -16.16 0.95 4.16
N ARG A 194 -17.02 0.30 3.38
CA ARG A 194 -17.09 -1.14 3.33
C ARG A 194 -15.78 -1.64 2.75
N HIS A 195 -15.19 -2.59 3.42
CA HIS A 195 -13.99 -3.25 2.92
C HIS A 195 -14.05 -4.72 3.28
N ASP A 196 -13.65 -5.52 2.32
CA ASP A 196 -13.85 -6.96 2.30
C ASP A 196 -12.49 -7.63 2.05
N LEU A 197 -12.22 -8.67 2.83
CA LEU A 197 -11.06 -9.54 2.72
C LEU A 197 -11.53 -10.88 2.15
N LEU A 198 -10.91 -11.33 1.07
CA LEU A 198 -11.05 -12.69 0.56
C LEU A 198 -9.77 -13.47 0.75
N ILE A 199 -9.90 -14.74 1.10
CA ILE A 199 -8.82 -15.74 1.03
C ILE A 199 -9.38 -16.93 0.27
N TYR A 200 -8.68 -17.39 -0.76
CA TYR A 200 -9.10 -18.55 -1.55
C TYR A 200 -7.92 -19.26 -2.20
N THR A 201 -8.15 -20.48 -2.70
CA THR A 201 -7.14 -21.23 -3.46
C THR A 201 -7.63 -21.70 -4.83
N TYR A 202 -6.69 -21.91 -5.75
CA TYR A 202 -6.94 -22.58 -7.03
C TYR A 202 -5.76 -23.48 -7.44
N PRO A 203 -5.93 -24.45 -8.36
CA PRO A 203 -4.84 -25.35 -8.76
C PRO A 203 -3.64 -24.61 -9.38
N TYR A 204 -2.44 -24.92 -8.91
CA TYR A 204 -1.19 -24.47 -9.52
C TYR A 204 -0.85 -25.34 -10.74
N THR A 205 -0.73 -24.70 -11.90
CA THR A 205 -0.50 -25.32 -13.21
C THR A 205 0.83 -24.91 -13.85
N GLY A 206 1.63 -24.06 -13.18
CA GLY A 206 2.92 -23.59 -13.65
C GLY A 206 3.13 -22.09 -13.39
N GLN A 207 4.20 -21.51 -13.94
CA GLN A 207 4.50 -20.08 -13.72
C GLN A 207 3.36 -19.15 -14.16
N GLY A 208 2.64 -19.50 -15.23
CA GLY A 208 1.46 -18.76 -15.70
C GLY A 208 0.30 -18.69 -14.70
N SER A 209 0.28 -19.52 -13.65
CA SER A 209 -0.75 -19.46 -12.61
C SER A 209 -0.75 -18.16 -11.80
N LEU A 210 0.33 -17.38 -11.85
CA LEU A 210 0.45 -16.05 -11.20
C LEU A 210 0.37 -14.88 -12.21
N GLY A 211 0.03 -15.16 -13.47
CA GLY A 211 -0.14 -14.15 -14.51
C GLY A 211 -1.54 -13.51 -14.50
N ILE A 212 -1.63 -12.30 -15.07
CA ILE A 212 -2.84 -11.47 -15.13
C ILE A 212 -4.09 -12.22 -15.59
N ASP A 213 -4.02 -12.94 -16.71
CA ASP A 213 -5.19 -13.64 -17.29
C ASP A 213 -5.72 -14.72 -16.35
N ARG A 214 -4.82 -15.57 -15.82
CA ARG A 214 -5.19 -16.70 -14.96
C ARG A 214 -5.65 -16.24 -13.58
N MET A 215 -5.03 -15.21 -13.02
CA MET A 215 -5.50 -14.60 -11.77
C MET A 215 -6.91 -14.03 -11.95
N THR A 216 -7.18 -13.32 -13.06
CA THR A 216 -8.48 -12.71 -13.34
C THR A 216 -9.57 -13.75 -13.62
N GLU A 217 -9.26 -14.78 -14.41
CA GLU A 217 -10.14 -15.93 -14.67
C GLU A 217 -10.54 -16.63 -13.37
N MET A 218 -9.57 -16.97 -12.52
CA MET A 218 -9.86 -17.67 -11.27
C MET A 218 -10.58 -16.78 -10.26
N ARG A 219 -10.29 -15.48 -10.23
CA ARG A 219 -11.03 -14.49 -9.43
C ARG A 219 -12.51 -14.48 -9.84
N ASP A 220 -12.81 -14.22 -11.11
CA ASP A 220 -14.20 -14.12 -11.61
C ASP A 220 -14.99 -15.42 -11.35
N SER A 221 -14.35 -16.57 -11.53
CA SER A 221 -14.93 -17.89 -11.26
C SER A 221 -15.28 -18.09 -9.77
N VAL A 222 -14.30 -17.89 -8.88
CA VAL A 222 -14.48 -18.06 -7.43
C VAL A 222 -15.51 -17.08 -6.85
N LEU A 223 -15.51 -15.83 -7.32
CA LEU A 223 -16.47 -14.81 -6.90
C LEU A 223 -17.90 -15.19 -7.30
N ARG A 224 -18.11 -15.67 -8.54
CA ARG A 224 -19.43 -16.11 -9.03
C ARG A 224 -19.98 -17.29 -8.23
N GLU A 225 -19.14 -18.26 -7.89
CA GLU A 225 -19.57 -19.45 -7.13
C GLU A 225 -19.90 -19.11 -5.66
N ASN A 226 -19.16 -18.20 -5.03
CA ASN A 226 -19.21 -18.03 -3.57
C ASN A 226 -19.93 -16.76 -3.08
N ILE A 227 -20.04 -15.69 -3.89
CA ILE A 227 -20.63 -14.41 -3.49
C ILE A 227 -21.89 -14.10 -4.32
N GLN A 228 -23.05 -14.29 -3.70
CA GLN A 228 -24.35 -13.88 -4.25
C GLN A 228 -24.73 -12.49 -3.75
N GLY A 229 -25.20 -11.64 -4.67
CA GLY A 229 -25.75 -10.31 -4.40
C GLY A 229 -27.23 -10.35 -4.00
N ALA A 230 -27.81 -9.17 -3.80
CA ALA A 230 -29.20 -9.02 -3.36
C ALA A 230 -30.27 -9.34 -4.45
N TYR A 231 -29.83 -9.59 -5.69
CA TYR A 231 -30.70 -9.93 -6.82
C TYR A 231 -30.32 -11.31 -7.39
N GLU A 232 -31.27 -11.97 -8.03
CA GLU A 232 -31.03 -13.17 -8.83
C GLU A 232 -29.96 -12.92 -9.91
N ASP A 233 -29.09 -13.92 -10.13
CA ASP A 233 -27.90 -13.88 -10.99
C ASP A 233 -27.04 -12.60 -10.83
N SER A 234 -26.90 -12.13 -9.59
CA SER A 234 -26.00 -11.01 -9.25
C SER A 234 -24.84 -11.51 -8.39
N TYR A 235 -23.62 -11.18 -8.78
CA TYR A 235 -22.37 -11.58 -8.13
C TYR A 235 -21.27 -10.57 -8.50
N PRO A 236 -20.23 -10.35 -7.67
CA PRO A 236 -19.11 -9.48 -8.03
C PRO A 236 -18.26 -10.13 -9.13
N THR A 237 -17.77 -9.31 -10.06
CA THR A 237 -16.87 -9.72 -11.15
C THR A 237 -15.87 -8.60 -11.43
N THR A 238 -14.76 -8.93 -12.09
CA THR A 238 -13.77 -7.95 -12.55
C THR A 238 -14.34 -7.11 -13.69
N GLN A 239 -14.16 -5.79 -13.62
CA GLN A 239 -14.62 -4.84 -14.62
C GLN A 239 -13.58 -4.68 -15.74
N ARG A 240 -13.68 -5.55 -16.75
CA ARG A 240 -12.68 -5.74 -17.81
C ARG A 240 -12.60 -4.62 -18.84
N GLU A 241 -13.54 -3.67 -18.83
CA GLU A 241 -13.53 -2.48 -19.69
C GLU A 241 -12.50 -1.42 -19.22
N TYR A 242 -11.97 -1.57 -18.00
CA TYR A 242 -10.97 -0.70 -17.41
C TYR A 242 -9.63 -1.45 -17.31
N SER A 243 -8.53 -0.69 -17.20
CA SER A 243 -7.19 -1.26 -17.05
C SER A 243 -7.08 -2.14 -15.80
N LEU A 244 -6.64 -3.38 -16.03
CA LEU A 244 -6.11 -4.26 -15.00
C LEU A 244 -4.59 -4.08 -14.98
N TYR A 245 -4.04 -3.94 -13.78
CA TYR A 245 -2.62 -3.71 -13.57
C TYR A 245 -1.98 -4.92 -12.91
N HIS A 246 -0.85 -5.38 -13.42
CA HIS A 246 -0.16 -6.57 -12.90
C HIS A 246 1.34 -6.37 -12.73
N ARG A 247 1.88 -6.88 -11.63
CA ARG A 247 3.32 -6.99 -11.37
C ARG A 247 3.64 -8.19 -10.50
N TYR A 248 4.90 -8.59 -10.45
CA TYR A 248 5.40 -9.52 -9.46
C TYR A 248 6.03 -8.78 -8.28
N VAL A 249 5.73 -9.25 -7.07
CA VAL A 249 6.32 -8.81 -5.80
C VAL A 249 7.21 -9.93 -5.27
N THR A 250 8.50 -9.67 -5.11
CA THR A 250 9.41 -10.57 -4.38
C THR A 250 9.43 -10.13 -2.92
N MET A 251 8.95 -11.02 -2.05
CA MET A 251 8.90 -10.85 -0.60
C MET A 251 10.31 -11.00 0.02
N HIS A 252 10.42 -10.64 1.30
CA HIS A 252 11.68 -10.65 2.06
C HIS A 252 12.38 -12.04 2.16
N ASP A 253 11.59 -13.11 2.12
CA ASP A 253 11.98 -14.53 2.14
C ASP A 253 12.32 -15.09 0.75
N GLY A 254 12.14 -14.28 -0.30
CA GLY A 254 12.28 -14.70 -1.70
C GLY A 254 11.00 -15.23 -2.34
N THR A 255 9.88 -15.35 -1.60
CA THR A 255 8.59 -15.76 -2.17
C THR A 255 8.13 -14.76 -3.21
N VAL A 256 7.82 -15.24 -4.42
CA VAL A 256 7.27 -14.42 -5.50
C VAL A 256 5.75 -14.49 -5.47
N ARG A 257 5.12 -13.31 -5.35
CA ARG A 257 3.67 -13.11 -5.45
C ARG A 257 3.33 -12.42 -6.77
N GLY A 258 2.26 -12.83 -7.44
CA GLY A 258 1.59 -12.00 -8.45
C GLY A 258 0.68 -10.99 -7.75
N GLU A 259 0.82 -9.71 -8.04
CA GLU A 259 -0.07 -8.64 -7.56
C GLU A 259 -0.97 -8.19 -8.72
N LEU A 260 -2.28 -8.19 -8.49
CA LEU A 260 -3.29 -7.74 -9.45
C LEU A 260 -4.09 -6.59 -8.83
N ARG A 261 -4.30 -5.53 -9.59
CA ARG A 261 -5.17 -4.41 -9.23
C ARG A 261 -6.17 -4.14 -10.33
N GLY A 262 -7.35 -3.68 -9.95
CA GLY A 262 -8.37 -3.30 -10.92
C GLY A 262 -9.65 -2.83 -10.26
N LEU A 263 -10.69 -2.71 -11.07
CA LEU A 263 -12.04 -2.43 -10.63
C LEU A 263 -12.88 -3.70 -10.61
N TRP A 264 -13.78 -3.79 -9.65
CA TRP A 264 -14.84 -4.79 -9.61
C TRP A 264 -16.19 -4.08 -9.71
N HIS A 265 -17.17 -4.77 -10.29
CA HIS A 265 -18.57 -4.38 -10.22
C HIS A 265 -19.45 -5.59 -9.89
N MET A 266 -20.71 -5.36 -9.55
CA MET A 266 -21.72 -6.40 -9.51
C MET A 266 -22.25 -6.70 -10.91
N HIS A 267 -22.23 -7.97 -11.30
CA HIS A 267 -23.05 -8.47 -12.40
C HIS A 267 -24.55 -8.36 -12.06
N GLY A 268 -25.40 -8.33 -13.09
CA GLY A 268 -26.85 -8.23 -12.93
C GLY A 268 -27.34 -6.80 -12.60
N LYS A 269 -28.32 -6.70 -11.70
CA LYS A 269 -29.07 -5.44 -11.46
C LYS A 269 -28.44 -4.49 -10.42
N ALA A 270 -27.53 -4.97 -9.58
CA ALA A 270 -26.93 -4.16 -8.53
C ALA A 270 -25.95 -3.13 -9.11
N ARG A 271 -26.04 -1.87 -8.67
CA ARG A 271 -25.12 -0.79 -9.05
C ARG A 271 -24.08 -0.56 -7.95
N MET A 272 -23.25 -1.57 -7.71
CA MET A 272 -22.13 -1.50 -6.77
C MET A 272 -20.83 -1.89 -7.49
N GLY A 273 -19.73 -1.29 -7.05
CA GLY A 273 -18.39 -1.54 -7.55
C GLY A 273 -17.36 -0.67 -6.85
N GLY A 274 -16.09 -0.90 -7.14
CA GLY A 274 -14.97 -0.19 -6.52
C GLY A 274 -13.63 -0.82 -6.87
N PRO A 275 -12.55 -0.41 -6.20
CA PRO A 275 -11.21 -0.94 -6.43
C PRO A 275 -10.99 -2.25 -5.67
N PHE A 276 -10.09 -3.07 -6.20
CA PHE A 276 -9.50 -4.20 -5.50
C PHE A 276 -7.98 -4.27 -5.72
N VAL A 277 -7.31 -4.92 -4.77
CA VAL A 277 -5.91 -5.33 -4.85
C VAL A 277 -5.80 -6.75 -4.30
N SER A 278 -5.17 -7.65 -5.05
CA SER A 278 -4.91 -9.02 -4.62
C SER A 278 -3.46 -9.41 -4.80
N GLN A 279 -3.00 -10.33 -3.94
CA GLN A 279 -1.72 -10.98 -4.03
C GLN A 279 -1.93 -12.50 -4.07
N ALA A 280 -1.27 -13.17 -5.01
CA ALA A 280 -1.31 -14.62 -5.18
C ALA A 280 0.09 -15.23 -5.14
N TYR A 281 0.29 -16.38 -4.49
CA TYR A 281 1.53 -17.16 -4.58
C TYR A 281 1.28 -18.66 -4.66
N ALA A 282 2.21 -19.36 -5.27
CA ALA A 282 2.14 -20.81 -5.44
C ALA A 282 2.76 -21.56 -4.25
N ASN A 283 1.97 -22.37 -3.57
CA ASN A 283 2.47 -23.49 -2.78
C ASN A 283 2.61 -24.70 -3.71
N LYS A 284 3.85 -25.01 -4.10
CA LYS A 284 4.16 -26.10 -5.05
C LYS A 284 4.00 -27.49 -4.45
N GLU A 285 4.18 -27.64 -3.13
CA GLU A 285 4.07 -28.93 -2.44
C GLU A 285 2.60 -29.38 -2.36
N GLU A 286 1.69 -28.43 -2.15
CA GLU A 286 0.25 -28.67 -2.15
C GLU A 286 -0.40 -28.62 -3.55
N GLY A 287 0.35 -28.19 -4.58
CA GLY A 287 -0.20 -27.97 -5.92
C GLY A 287 -1.25 -26.85 -5.98
N LYS A 288 -1.19 -25.87 -5.08
CA LYS A 288 -2.17 -24.78 -4.95
C LYS A 288 -1.53 -23.41 -5.16
N VAL A 289 -2.32 -22.48 -5.69
CA VAL A 289 -2.09 -21.04 -5.54
C VAL A 289 -3.00 -20.54 -4.43
N TYR A 290 -2.43 -19.82 -3.47
CA TYR A 290 -3.14 -19.06 -2.46
C TYR A 290 -3.33 -17.63 -2.95
N VAL A 291 -4.54 -17.10 -2.79
CA VAL A 291 -4.86 -15.68 -3.04
C VAL A 291 -5.36 -15.04 -1.77
N VAL A 292 -4.85 -13.84 -1.49
CA VAL A 292 -5.41 -12.91 -0.52
C VAL A 292 -5.81 -11.63 -1.28
N GLU A 293 -7.03 -11.16 -1.09
CA GLU A 293 -7.57 -9.98 -1.78
C GLU A 293 -8.25 -9.02 -0.80
N GLY A 294 -8.00 -7.73 -0.99
CA GLY A 294 -8.77 -6.65 -0.38
C GLY A 294 -9.55 -5.89 -1.45
N PHE A 295 -10.87 -5.82 -1.32
CA PHE A 295 -11.71 -4.98 -2.19
C PHE A 295 -12.56 -4.02 -1.35
N VAL A 296 -12.84 -2.85 -1.92
CA VAL A 296 -13.42 -1.71 -1.19
C VAL A 296 -14.67 -1.20 -1.90
N TYR A 297 -15.68 -0.81 -1.12
CA TYR A 297 -16.86 -0.06 -1.56
C TYR A 297 -17.07 1.17 -0.67
N ASN A 298 -16.82 2.36 -1.23
CA ASN A 298 -17.12 3.63 -0.60
C ASN A 298 -17.46 4.70 -1.67
N PRO A 299 -18.70 4.71 -2.19
CA PRO A 299 -19.06 5.62 -3.29
C PRO A 299 -19.04 7.09 -2.85
N ASN A 300 -18.59 7.96 -3.75
CA ASN A 300 -18.50 9.43 -3.59
C ASN A 300 -17.49 9.94 -2.54
N ASP A 301 -16.58 9.09 -2.05
CA ASP A 301 -15.51 9.43 -1.11
C ASP A 301 -14.14 8.97 -1.64
N ASP A 302 -13.06 9.55 -1.12
CA ASP A 302 -11.68 9.06 -1.33
C ASP A 302 -11.53 7.59 -0.92
N LEU A 303 -10.87 6.80 -1.78
CA LEU A 303 -10.67 5.36 -1.66
C LEU A 303 -9.20 4.98 -1.39
N LEU A 304 -8.22 5.78 -1.82
CA LEU A 304 -6.80 5.41 -1.81
C LEU A 304 -6.26 5.06 -0.42
N THR A 305 -6.66 5.81 0.61
CA THR A 305 -6.21 5.55 1.99
C THR A 305 -6.76 4.22 2.52
N LEU A 306 -8.02 3.90 2.19
CA LEU A 306 -8.65 2.64 2.58
C LEU A 306 -8.07 1.46 1.79
N LEU A 307 -7.85 1.64 0.49
CA LEU A 307 -7.20 0.65 -0.37
C LEU A 307 -5.76 0.35 0.09
N ARG A 308 -4.98 1.35 0.53
CA ARG A 308 -3.63 1.15 1.09
C ARG A 308 -3.64 0.37 2.42
N MET A 309 -4.64 0.59 3.28
CA MET A 309 -4.78 -0.23 4.49
C MET A 309 -5.08 -1.70 4.13
N MET A 310 -5.97 -1.93 3.15
CA MET A 310 -6.29 -3.27 2.65
C MET A 310 -5.14 -3.91 1.89
N GLU A 311 -4.31 -3.13 1.19
CA GLU A 311 -3.08 -3.59 0.55
C GLU A 311 -2.05 -4.04 1.59
N SER A 312 -1.83 -3.24 2.65
CA SER A 312 -0.90 -3.58 3.74
C SER A 312 -1.26 -4.91 4.41
N MET A 313 -2.56 -5.16 4.64
CA MET A 313 -3.08 -6.43 5.14
C MET A 313 -2.64 -7.64 4.30
N LEU A 314 -2.49 -7.53 2.98
CA LEU A 314 -2.07 -8.65 2.12
C LEU A 314 -0.65 -9.14 2.45
N TYR A 315 0.26 -8.22 2.80
CA TYR A 315 1.62 -8.55 3.20
C TYR A 315 1.68 -9.27 4.56
N THR A 316 0.59 -9.23 5.34
CA THR A 316 0.49 -9.95 6.63
C THR A 316 0.10 -11.42 6.47
N PHE A 317 -0.42 -11.81 5.29
CA PHE A 317 -0.82 -13.19 5.01
C PHE A 317 0.39 -14.10 4.90
N ARG A 318 0.46 -15.12 5.75
CA ARG A 318 1.65 -15.95 5.99
C ARG A 318 1.27 -17.36 6.48
N PRO A 319 2.15 -18.38 6.38
CA PRO A 319 1.84 -19.74 6.85
C PRO A 319 1.48 -19.81 8.34
N GLY A 320 0.66 -20.79 8.71
CA GLY A 320 0.20 -21.05 10.09
C GLY A 320 1.33 -21.23 11.11
N THR A 321 2.52 -21.64 10.65
CA THR A 321 3.75 -21.75 11.45
C THR A 321 4.34 -20.40 11.85
N GLU A 322 4.16 -19.34 11.05
CA GLU A 322 4.69 -18.00 11.30
C GLU A 322 3.71 -17.19 12.17
N LYS A 323 3.80 -17.35 13.49
CA LYS A 323 2.79 -16.80 14.40
C LYS A 323 2.74 -15.26 14.44
N LYS A 324 3.88 -14.57 14.31
CA LYS A 324 3.97 -13.10 14.32
C LYS A 324 4.19 -12.55 12.91
N PHE A 325 3.66 -11.37 12.64
CA PHE A 325 3.98 -10.57 11.46
C PHE A 325 5.05 -9.52 11.83
N ASP A 326 6.05 -9.35 10.97
CA ASP A 326 7.05 -8.26 11.06
C ASP A 326 6.78 -7.23 9.94
N PRO A 327 6.33 -6.00 10.27
CA PRO A 327 6.10 -4.93 9.30
C PRO A 327 7.33 -4.59 8.44
N GLU A 328 8.55 -4.71 8.97
CA GLU A 328 9.80 -4.41 8.26
C GLU A 328 9.96 -5.23 6.97
N ASN A 329 9.25 -6.36 6.85
CA ASN A 329 9.25 -7.18 5.65
C ASN A 329 8.64 -6.47 4.44
N ILE A 330 7.72 -5.52 4.64
CA ILE A 330 7.17 -4.67 3.55
C ILE A 330 8.28 -3.79 2.95
N LEU A 331 9.17 -3.24 3.78
CA LEU A 331 10.26 -2.36 3.33
C LEU A 331 11.35 -3.10 2.54
N LYS A 332 11.40 -4.44 2.65
CA LYS A 332 12.35 -5.32 1.96
C LYS A 332 11.82 -5.85 0.62
N CYS A 333 10.54 -5.65 0.32
CA CYS A 333 9.91 -6.15 -0.90
C CYS A 333 10.50 -5.51 -2.17
N LYS A 334 10.60 -6.30 -3.25
CA LYS A 334 11.03 -5.86 -4.59
C LYS A 334 9.90 -6.07 -5.58
N TYR A 335 9.88 -5.26 -6.64
CA TYR A 335 8.77 -5.19 -7.58
C TYR A 335 9.32 -5.25 -9.00
N THR A 336 8.66 -6.00 -9.89
CA THR A 336 8.77 -5.73 -11.33
C THR A 336 8.08 -4.41 -11.64
N ARG A 337 8.27 -3.90 -12.86
CA ARG A 337 7.43 -2.82 -13.35
C ARG A 337 5.96 -3.24 -13.32
N MET A 338 5.08 -2.28 -13.03
CA MET A 338 3.65 -2.42 -13.25
C MET A 338 3.36 -2.40 -14.75
N ASN A 339 2.68 -3.44 -15.22
CA ASN A 339 2.17 -3.59 -16.57
C ASN A 339 0.67 -3.28 -16.61
#